data_AF-H1B9W8-F1
#
_entry.id   AF-H1B9W8-F1
#
_cell.length_a   1.000
_cell.length_b   1.000
_cell.length_c   1.000
_cell.angle_alpha   90.00
_cell.angle_beta   90.00
_cell.angle_gamma   90.00
#
_symmetry.space_group_name_H-M   'P 1'
#
loop_
_entity.id
_entity.type
_entity.pdbx_description
1 polymer ?
#
loop_
_entity_poly.entity_id
_entity_poly.type
_entity_poly.pdbx_seq_one_letter_code
_entity_poly.pdbx_strand_id
1 'polypeptide(L)'
;MDEMMSETAFDTRLNVLWERFFALQNHAGADVQEPLHDLMTHPKEELDDASYMKLMYMKGLCYEEQGNKNAARYCAMRMYAIQECMRNPRKKRPRFLDLQGYACSDAMNAFIERYTAFLEETYRGINRRLLMIVGILFLAVFLVLTLFLKIYFIIAALESIMLGMLTYLLQKRRMPDIFQKNQLNAIEKYVEQEVLEFDRPIRFS
;
A
#
# COMPACT_ATOMS: atom_id res chain seq x y z
N MET A 1 10.32 -14.39 24.35
CA MET A 1 10.25 -15.31 23.20
C MET A 1 8.77 -15.55 23.07
N ASP A 2 8.09 -14.68 22.33
CA ASP A 2 6.63 -14.75 22.19
C ASP A 2 6.29 -16.04 21.44
N GLU A 3 5.35 -16.81 21.99
CA GLU A 3 4.98 -18.12 21.50
C GLU A 3 4.28 -17.99 20.13
N MET A 4 4.97 -18.37 19.06
CA MET A 4 4.38 -18.38 17.72
C MET A 4 3.39 -19.54 17.59
N MET A 5 2.24 -19.29 16.96
CA MET A 5 1.28 -20.36 16.68
C MET A 5 1.79 -21.28 15.58
N SER A 6 1.60 -22.60 15.76
CA SER A 6 1.77 -23.55 14.65
C SER A 6 0.82 -23.19 13.50
N GLU A 7 1.28 -23.31 12.26
CA GLU A 7 0.52 -22.96 11.06
C GLU A 7 -0.89 -23.55 11.03
N THR A 8 -1.02 -24.85 11.34
CA THR A 8 -2.33 -25.54 11.32
C THR A 8 -3.31 -24.99 12.35
N ALA A 9 -2.84 -24.63 13.54
CA ALA A 9 -3.65 -24.03 14.59
C ALA A 9 -4.08 -22.60 14.21
N PHE A 10 -3.16 -21.82 13.66
CA PHE A 10 -3.42 -20.47 13.17
C PHE A 10 -4.49 -20.49 12.06
N ASP A 11 -4.29 -21.29 11.02
CA ASP A 11 -5.20 -21.34 9.87
C ASP A 11 -6.60 -21.83 10.28
N THR A 12 -6.66 -22.79 11.20
CA THR A 12 -7.94 -23.28 11.75
C THR A 12 -8.67 -22.16 12.51
N ARG A 13 -7.99 -21.46 13.42
CA ARG A 13 -8.57 -20.34 14.17
C ARG A 13 -9.00 -19.20 13.26
N LEU A 14 -8.16 -18.84 12.29
CA LEU A 14 -8.47 -17.80 11.32
C LEU A 14 -9.71 -18.14 10.50
N ASN A 15 -9.82 -19.37 10.00
CA ASN A 15 -11.00 -19.79 9.23
C ASN A 15 -12.27 -19.81 10.07
N VAL A 16 -12.21 -20.29 11.32
CA VAL A 16 -13.36 -20.23 12.24
C VAL A 16 -13.80 -18.78 12.50
N LEU A 17 -12.85 -17.89 12.77
CA LEU A 17 -13.13 -16.48 12.96
C LEU A 17 -13.71 -15.84 11.69
N TRP A 18 -13.15 -16.17 10.53
CA TRP A 18 -13.57 -15.64 9.24
C TRP A 18 -15.02 -16.00 8.89
N GLU A 19 -15.41 -17.25 9.06
CA GLU A 19 -16.80 -17.70 8.85
C GLU A 19 -17.76 -17.03 9.84
N ARG A 20 -17.36 -16.93 11.11
CA ARG A 20 -18.15 -16.24 12.13
C ARG A 20 -18.31 -14.76 11.81
N PHE A 21 -17.25 -14.11 11.34
CA PHE A 21 -17.23 -12.70 11.02
C PHE A 21 -18.35 -12.36 10.03
N PHE A 22 -18.48 -13.11 8.92
CA PHE A 22 -19.56 -12.87 7.95
C PHE A 22 -20.97 -13.17 8.44
N ALA A 23 -21.12 -14.01 9.46
CA ALA A 23 -22.43 -14.31 10.04
C ALA A 23 -22.95 -13.16 10.93
N LEU A 24 -22.10 -12.20 11.30
CA LEU A 24 -22.44 -11.10 12.19
C LEU A 24 -22.86 -9.85 11.42
N GLN A 25 -23.78 -9.08 12.03
CA GLN A 25 -24.15 -7.74 11.53
C GLN A 25 -23.27 -6.63 12.10
N ASN A 26 -22.54 -6.90 13.18
CA ASN A 26 -21.65 -5.97 13.89
C ASN A 26 -20.49 -6.75 14.51
N HIS A 27 -19.28 -6.23 14.38
CA HIS A 27 -18.01 -6.87 14.75
C HIS A 27 -17.31 -6.17 15.92
N ALA A 28 -17.95 -5.18 16.55
CA ALA A 28 -17.44 -4.47 17.72
C ALA A 28 -17.46 -5.31 19.02
N GLY A 29 -18.05 -6.51 18.99
CA GLY A 29 -18.10 -7.41 20.14
C GLY A 29 -16.74 -8.02 20.50
N ALA A 30 -16.52 -8.27 21.79
CA ALA A 30 -15.31 -8.92 22.30
C ALA A 30 -15.08 -10.30 21.67
N ASP A 31 -16.15 -10.97 21.25
CA ASP A 31 -16.14 -12.27 20.60
C ASP A 31 -15.52 -12.29 19.20
N VAL A 32 -15.33 -11.12 18.60
CA VAL A 32 -14.55 -10.92 17.36
C VAL A 32 -13.23 -10.21 17.66
N GLN A 33 -13.25 -9.17 18.50
CA GLN A 33 -12.05 -8.38 18.79
C GLN A 33 -10.95 -9.19 19.46
N GLU A 34 -11.27 -10.02 20.47
CA GLU A 34 -10.26 -10.78 21.21
C GLU A 34 -9.60 -11.86 20.34
N PRO A 35 -10.33 -12.71 19.59
CA PRO A 35 -9.68 -13.69 18.70
C PRO A 35 -8.91 -13.04 17.56
N LEU A 36 -9.39 -11.90 17.04
CA LEU A 36 -8.69 -11.15 16.01
C LEU A 36 -7.38 -10.58 16.54
N HIS A 37 -7.40 -10.02 17.75
CA HIS A 37 -6.22 -9.52 18.44
C HIS A 37 -5.20 -10.64 18.71
N ASP A 38 -5.64 -11.80 19.18
CA ASP A 38 -4.78 -12.98 19.41
C ASP A 38 -4.08 -13.44 18.11
N LEU A 39 -4.80 -13.52 16.99
CA LEU A 39 -4.23 -13.88 15.70
C LEU A 39 -3.21 -12.86 15.17
N MET A 40 -3.40 -11.57 15.44
CA MET A 40 -2.47 -10.52 15.00
C MET A 40 -1.22 -10.40 15.90
N THR A 41 -1.33 -10.76 17.17
CA THR A 41 -0.22 -10.74 18.15
C THR A 41 0.62 -12.02 18.10
N HIS A 42 0.03 -13.15 17.76
CA HIS A 42 0.71 -14.44 17.65
C HIS A 42 0.57 -15.04 16.23
N PRO A 43 1.07 -14.36 15.18
CA PRO A 43 0.96 -14.87 13.81
C PRO A 43 1.81 -16.14 13.61
N LYS A 44 1.46 -16.93 12.59
CA LYS A 44 2.33 -18.01 12.10
C LYS A 44 3.63 -17.46 11.49
N GLU A 45 4.67 -18.30 11.45
CA GLU A 45 6.03 -17.91 11.01
C GLU A 45 6.07 -17.46 9.56
N GLU A 46 5.47 -18.23 8.66
CA GLU A 46 5.31 -17.87 7.25
C GLU A 46 3.89 -17.38 7.02
N LEU A 47 3.69 -16.07 7.06
CA LEU A 47 2.39 -15.47 6.78
C LEU A 47 2.15 -15.43 5.26
N ASP A 48 1.04 -16.00 4.81
CA ASP A 48 0.60 -15.93 3.42
C ASP A 48 -0.32 -14.73 3.15
N ASP A 49 -0.45 -14.38 1.88
CA ASP A 49 -1.25 -13.26 1.44
C ASP A 49 -2.75 -13.40 1.70
N ALA A 50 -3.32 -14.61 1.70
CA ALA A 50 -4.72 -14.82 2.05
C ALA A 50 -4.97 -14.50 3.53
N SER A 51 -4.11 -15.01 4.41
CA SER A 51 -4.16 -14.78 5.85
C SER A 51 -4.03 -13.29 6.18
N TYR A 52 -3.05 -12.61 5.59
CA TYR A 52 -2.86 -11.18 5.76
C TYR A 52 -4.07 -10.37 5.30
N MET A 53 -4.61 -10.66 4.11
CA MET A 53 -5.73 -9.92 3.55
C MET A 53 -7.01 -10.10 4.38
N LYS A 54 -7.27 -11.30 4.90
CA LYS A 54 -8.40 -11.57 5.81
C LYS A 54 -8.28 -10.78 7.11
N LEU A 55 -7.12 -10.83 7.77
CA LEU A 55 -6.90 -10.13 9.05
C LEU A 55 -7.02 -8.61 8.90
N MET A 56 -6.37 -8.04 7.88
CA MET A 56 -6.44 -6.60 7.62
C MET A 56 -7.85 -6.15 7.24
N TYR A 57 -8.60 -6.97 6.50
CA TYR A 57 -9.99 -6.68 6.18
C TYR A 57 -10.89 -6.66 7.42
N MET A 58 -10.85 -7.72 8.24
CA MET A 58 -11.65 -7.80 9.46
C MET A 58 -11.34 -6.63 10.39
N LYS A 59 -10.06 -6.35 10.63
CA LYS A 59 -9.65 -5.23 11.50
C LYS A 59 -10.06 -3.87 10.91
N GLY A 60 -9.95 -3.70 9.60
CA GLY A 60 -10.38 -2.50 8.90
C GLY A 60 -11.88 -2.22 9.05
N LEU A 61 -12.73 -3.25 8.97
CA LEU A 61 -14.17 -3.12 9.21
C LEU A 61 -14.49 -2.82 10.68
N CYS A 62 -13.80 -3.46 11.61
CA CYS A 62 -13.93 -3.16 13.04
C CYS A 62 -13.63 -1.68 13.33
N TYR A 63 -12.57 -1.14 12.73
CA TYR A 63 -12.27 0.29 12.83
C TYR A 63 -13.33 1.18 12.21
N GLU A 64 -13.91 0.79 11.08
CA GLU A 64 -15.00 1.53 10.45
C GLU A 64 -16.23 1.60 11.36
N GLU A 65 -16.62 0.48 11.97
CA GLU A 65 -17.75 0.39 12.91
C GLU A 65 -17.53 1.18 14.20
N GLN A 66 -16.28 1.23 14.67
CA GLN A 66 -15.87 2.06 15.80
C GLN A 66 -15.76 3.56 15.44
N GLY A 67 -15.98 3.94 14.17
CA GLY A 67 -15.87 5.32 13.69
C GLY A 67 -14.44 5.78 13.40
N ASN A 68 -13.43 4.92 13.55
CA ASN A 68 -12.03 5.22 13.28
C ASN A 68 -11.68 5.06 11.79
N LYS A 69 -12.18 5.98 10.97
CA LYS A 69 -11.99 5.97 9.51
C LYS A 69 -10.52 6.02 9.07
N ASN A 70 -9.63 6.62 9.88
CA ASN A 70 -8.21 6.71 9.55
C ASN A 70 -7.52 5.35 9.70
N ALA A 71 -7.85 4.58 10.74
CA ALA A 71 -7.33 3.24 10.90
C ALA A 71 -7.94 2.26 9.88
N ALA A 72 -9.23 2.39 9.56
CA ALA A 72 -9.84 1.64 8.46
C ALA A 72 -9.13 1.93 7.12
N ARG A 73 -8.82 3.20 6.83
CA ARG A 73 -8.03 3.60 5.66
C ARG A 73 -6.64 2.99 5.67
N TYR A 74 -5.97 2.92 6.83
CA TYR A 74 -4.67 2.26 6.95
C TYR A 74 -4.77 0.83 6.45
N CYS A 75 -5.71 0.05 6.99
CA CYS A 75 -5.93 -1.34 6.57
C CYS A 75 -6.17 -1.45 5.06
N ALA A 76 -7.07 -0.66 4.50
CA ALA A 76 -7.37 -0.65 3.07
C ALA A 76 -6.16 -0.29 2.19
N MET A 77 -5.36 0.71 2.59
CA MET A 77 -4.16 1.10 1.87
C MET A 77 -3.08 0.01 1.88
N ARG A 78 -2.96 -0.73 2.98
CA ARG A 78 -2.04 -1.87 3.08
C ARG A 78 -2.51 -3.04 2.23
N MET A 79 -3.79 -3.37 2.27
CA MET A 79 -4.41 -4.37 1.38
C MET A 79 -4.20 -4.01 -0.10
N TYR A 80 -4.41 -2.74 -0.47
CA TYR A 80 -4.15 -2.24 -1.83
C TYR A 80 -2.69 -2.45 -2.25
N ALA A 81 -1.74 -2.14 -1.38
CA ALA A 81 -0.32 -2.31 -1.69
C ALA A 81 0.05 -3.79 -1.96
N ILE A 82 -0.54 -4.73 -1.22
CA ILE A 82 -0.37 -6.17 -1.46
C ILE A 82 -1.01 -6.58 -2.79
N GLN A 83 -2.23 -6.13 -3.11
CA GLN A 83 -2.86 -6.37 -4.41
C GLN A 83 -2.00 -5.83 -5.57
N GLU A 84 -1.40 -4.64 -5.43
CA GLU A 84 -0.49 -4.10 -6.44
C GLU A 84 0.75 -4.97 -6.63
N CYS A 85 1.29 -5.59 -5.57
CA CYS A 85 2.42 -6.52 -5.66
C CYS A 85 2.04 -7.83 -6.36
N MET A 86 0.83 -8.34 -6.14
CA MET A 86 0.31 -9.51 -6.85
C MET A 86 0.12 -9.23 -8.35
N ARG A 87 -0.44 -8.06 -8.69
CA ARG A 87 -0.75 -7.67 -10.08
C ARG A 87 0.48 -7.25 -10.88
N ASN A 88 1.52 -6.72 -10.23
CA ASN A 88 2.68 -6.17 -10.90
C ASN A 88 3.98 -6.88 -10.50
N PRO A 89 4.52 -7.79 -11.35
CA PRO A 89 5.75 -8.52 -11.08
C PRO A 89 6.99 -7.64 -10.89
N ARG A 90 6.94 -6.37 -11.35
CA ARG A 90 8.06 -5.41 -11.23
C ARG A 90 8.07 -4.64 -9.92
N LYS A 91 7.00 -4.72 -9.11
CA LYS A 91 6.99 -4.14 -7.76
C LYS A 91 7.82 -5.02 -6.82
N LYS A 92 8.50 -4.37 -5.89
CA LYS A 92 9.27 -5.06 -4.85
C LYS A 92 8.28 -5.81 -3.96
N ARG A 93 8.42 -7.14 -3.88
CA ARG A 93 7.57 -7.98 -3.04
C ARG A 93 8.00 -7.88 -1.58
N PRO A 94 7.06 -7.97 -0.62
CA PRO A 94 7.43 -8.06 0.77
C PRO A 94 8.21 -9.35 1.04
N ARG A 95 9.27 -9.26 1.85
CA ARG A 95 10.16 -10.39 2.14
C ARG A 95 9.53 -11.44 3.07
N PHE A 96 8.67 -10.99 3.98
CA PHE A 96 8.08 -11.79 5.05
C PHE A 96 6.60 -12.09 4.80
N LEU A 97 6.18 -12.05 3.54
CA LEU A 97 4.82 -12.41 3.13
C LEU A 97 4.91 -13.32 1.92
N ASP A 98 4.38 -14.53 2.04
CA ASP A 98 4.29 -15.45 0.92
C ASP A 98 3.13 -15.02 0.00
N LEU A 99 3.49 -14.55 -1.20
CA LEU A 99 2.54 -14.06 -2.20
C LEU A 99 2.15 -15.20 -3.14
N GLN A 100 1.03 -15.85 -2.83
CA GLN A 100 0.45 -16.95 -3.62
C GLN A 100 -0.58 -16.46 -4.66
N GLY A 101 -0.95 -15.17 -4.64
CA GLY A 101 -1.89 -14.57 -5.57
C GLY A 101 -3.35 -14.66 -5.12
N TYR A 102 -3.59 -14.49 -3.82
CA TYR A 102 -4.95 -14.55 -3.25
C TYR A 102 -5.93 -13.60 -3.96
N ALA A 103 -7.07 -14.15 -4.39
CA ALA A 103 -8.15 -13.40 -5.02
C ALA A 103 -9.10 -12.82 -3.96
N CYS A 104 -9.11 -11.50 -3.82
CA CYS A 104 -10.02 -10.79 -2.92
C CYS A 104 -11.47 -10.90 -3.38
N SER A 105 -12.38 -11.08 -2.42
CA SER A 105 -13.83 -11.05 -2.67
C SER A 105 -14.30 -9.66 -3.10
N ASP A 106 -15.50 -9.57 -3.68
CA ASP A 106 -16.10 -8.29 -4.07
C ASP A 106 -16.25 -7.34 -2.87
N ALA A 107 -16.59 -7.87 -1.69
CA ALA A 107 -16.69 -7.09 -0.46
C ALA A 107 -15.34 -6.50 -0.01
N MET A 108 -14.25 -7.28 -0.13
CA MET A 108 -12.89 -6.78 0.12
C MET A 108 -12.49 -5.72 -0.90
N ASN A 109 -12.75 -5.96 -2.19
CA ASN A 109 -12.42 -5.00 -3.25
C ASN A 109 -13.19 -3.69 -3.06
N ALA A 110 -14.47 -3.74 -2.72
CA ALA A 110 -15.29 -2.56 -2.44
C ALA A 110 -14.79 -1.79 -1.21
N PHE A 111 -14.33 -2.48 -0.17
CA PHE A 111 -13.71 -1.83 1.00
C PHE A 111 -12.40 -1.13 0.64
N ILE A 112 -11.52 -1.82 -0.10
CA ILE A 112 -10.27 -1.23 -0.59
C ILE A 112 -10.58 0.02 -1.42
N GLU A 113 -11.43 -0.10 -2.44
CA GLU A 113 -11.79 0.99 -3.35
C GLU A 113 -12.36 2.19 -2.61
N ARG A 114 -13.29 1.99 -1.67
CA ARG A 114 -13.89 3.06 -0.87
C ARG A 114 -12.84 3.94 -0.19
N TYR A 115 -11.76 3.34 0.30
CA TYR A 115 -10.72 4.04 1.03
C TYR A 115 -9.51 4.42 0.18
N THR A 116 -9.34 3.87 -1.03
CA THR A 116 -8.16 4.12 -1.88
C THR A 116 -8.48 4.74 -3.24
N ALA A 117 -9.74 4.95 -3.62
CA ALA A 117 -10.12 5.55 -4.92
C ALA A 117 -9.43 6.92 -5.16
N PHE A 118 -9.22 7.70 -4.10
CA PHE A 118 -8.54 8.99 -4.17
C PHE A 118 -7.06 8.88 -4.63
N LEU A 119 -6.43 7.71 -4.46
CA LEU A 119 -5.03 7.50 -4.86
C LEU A 119 -4.89 7.63 -6.37
N GLU A 120 -5.82 7.09 -7.14
CA GLU A 120 -5.73 7.13 -8.60
C GLU A 120 -5.84 8.56 -9.13
N GLU A 121 -6.80 9.32 -8.61
CA GLU A 121 -6.94 10.74 -8.94
C GLU A 121 -5.67 11.53 -8.55
N THR A 122 -5.14 11.25 -7.37
CA THR A 122 -3.91 11.88 -6.87
C THR A 122 -2.72 11.54 -7.77
N TYR A 123 -2.57 10.29 -8.21
CA TYR A 123 -1.50 9.86 -9.10
C TYR A 123 -1.58 10.53 -10.47
N ARG A 124 -2.80 10.68 -11.03
CA ARG A 124 -3.00 11.46 -12.25
C ARG A 124 -2.58 12.92 -12.04
N GLY A 125 -2.93 13.52 -10.90
CA GLY A 125 -2.53 14.87 -10.52
C GLY A 125 -1.01 15.04 -10.39
N ILE A 126 -0.34 14.11 -9.70
CA ILE A 126 1.12 14.04 -9.56
C ILE A 126 1.76 13.95 -10.95
N ASN A 127 1.26 13.07 -11.81
CA ASN A 127 1.82 12.89 -13.15
C ASN A 127 1.69 14.14 -14.02
N ARG A 128 0.55 14.86 -13.95
CA ARG A 128 0.37 16.15 -14.65
C ARG A 128 1.35 17.21 -14.15
N ARG A 129 1.48 17.35 -12.83
CA ARG A 129 2.45 18.30 -12.23
C ARG A 129 3.89 17.96 -12.59
N LEU A 130 4.23 16.68 -12.60
CA LEU A 130 5.54 16.19 -12.99
C LEU A 130 5.87 16.55 -14.44
N LEU A 131 4.93 16.36 -15.38
CA LEU A 131 5.12 16.76 -16.77
C LEU A 131 5.38 18.26 -16.93
N MET A 132 4.67 19.11 -16.18
CA MET A 132 4.91 20.56 -16.20
C MET A 132 6.31 20.91 -15.70
N ILE A 133 6.74 20.34 -14.57
CA ILE A 133 8.09 20.58 -14.01
C ILE A 133 9.17 20.13 -14.98
N VAL A 134 9.01 18.94 -15.58
CA VAL A 134 9.95 18.42 -16.58
C VAL A 134 9.99 19.31 -17.82
N GLY A 135 8.86 19.85 -18.27
CA GLY A 135 8.80 20.80 -19.39
C GLY A 135 9.55 22.10 -19.09
N ILE A 136 9.41 22.65 -17.89
CA ILE A 136 10.16 23.84 -17.45
C ILE A 136 11.65 23.53 -17.37
N LEU A 137 12.03 22.40 -16.78
CA LEU A 137 13.43 21.96 -16.69
C LEU A 137 14.04 21.78 -18.08
N PHE A 138 13.31 21.15 -19.00
CA PHE A 138 13.71 21.00 -20.40
C PHE A 138 14.03 22.36 -21.03
N LEU A 139 13.12 23.34 -20.90
CA LEU A 139 13.31 24.68 -21.47
C LEU A 139 14.55 25.37 -20.85
N ALA A 140 14.70 25.28 -19.54
CA ALA A 140 15.84 25.90 -18.84
C ALA A 140 17.17 25.30 -19.30
N VAL A 141 17.29 23.96 -19.34
CA VAL A 141 18.50 23.26 -19.80
C VAL A 141 18.78 23.59 -21.26
N PHE A 142 17.76 23.56 -22.12
CA PHE A 142 17.91 23.87 -23.54
C PHE A 142 18.45 25.29 -23.79
N LEU A 143 17.91 26.29 -23.07
CA LEU A 143 18.38 27.67 -23.14
C LEU A 143 19.83 27.79 -22.65
N VAL A 144 20.21 27.08 -21.60
CA VAL A 144 21.60 27.08 -21.09
C VAL A 144 22.56 26.50 -22.14
N LEU A 145 22.24 25.33 -22.71
CA LEU A 145 23.07 24.67 -23.72
C LEU A 145 23.23 25.53 -24.98
N THR A 146 22.15 26.17 -25.43
CA THR A 146 22.15 26.95 -26.68
C THR A 146 22.76 28.33 -26.50
N LEU A 147 22.41 29.07 -25.44
CA LEU A 147 22.82 30.47 -25.27
C LEU A 147 24.20 30.62 -24.61
N PHE A 148 24.50 29.78 -23.61
CA PHE A 148 25.74 29.92 -22.83
C PHE A 148 26.83 28.97 -23.31
N LEU A 149 26.51 27.69 -23.53
CA LEU A 149 27.48 26.71 -24.02
C LEU A 149 27.63 26.71 -25.55
N LYS A 150 26.74 27.41 -26.26
CA LYS A 150 26.74 27.53 -27.73
C LYS A 150 26.77 26.18 -28.46
N ILE A 151 26.13 25.17 -27.85
CA ILE A 151 25.97 23.84 -28.46
C ILE A 151 25.03 23.96 -29.67
N TYR A 152 25.27 23.14 -30.69
CA TYR A 152 24.43 23.10 -31.87
C TYR A 152 22.97 22.80 -31.49
N PHE A 153 22.04 23.57 -32.04
CA PHE A 153 20.61 23.55 -31.66
C PHE A 153 20.02 22.14 -31.58
N ILE A 154 20.28 21.30 -32.59
CA ILE A 154 19.76 19.91 -32.64
C ILE A 154 20.32 19.07 -31.49
N ILE A 155 21.61 19.21 -31.19
CA ILE A 155 22.27 18.47 -30.11
C ILE A 155 21.72 18.93 -28.76
N ALA A 156 21.62 20.24 -28.54
CA ALA A 156 21.05 20.81 -27.32
C ALA A 156 19.59 20.34 -27.08
N ALA A 157 18.79 20.26 -28.15
CA ALA A 157 17.41 19.75 -28.09
C ALA A 157 17.38 18.27 -27.69
N LEU A 158 18.20 17.43 -28.33
CA LEU A 158 18.29 16.00 -28.01
C LEU A 158 18.72 15.76 -26.56
N GLU A 159 19.79 16.41 -26.10
CA GLU A 159 20.29 16.26 -24.73
C GLU A 159 19.25 16.70 -23.69
N SER A 160 18.58 17.83 -23.94
CA SER A 160 17.53 18.34 -23.05
C SER A 160 16.34 17.38 -22.99
N ILE A 161 15.91 16.81 -24.14
CA ILE A 161 14.83 15.82 -24.20
C ILE A 161 15.23 14.56 -23.41
N MET A 162 16.44 14.05 -23.62
CA MET A 162 16.93 12.86 -22.93
C MET A 162 16.96 13.06 -21.41
N LEU A 163 17.46 14.21 -20.95
CA LEU A 163 17.51 14.55 -19.54
C LEU A 163 16.12 14.72 -18.93
N GLY A 164 15.20 15.37 -19.65
CA GLY A 164 13.80 15.52 -19.25
C GLY A 164 13.09 14.16 -19.14
N MET A 165 13.24 13.30 -20.15
CA MET A 165 12.65 11.96 -20.18
C MET A 165 13.20 11.07 -19.06
N LEU A 166 14.52 11.09 -18.83
CA LEU A 166 15.13 10.34 -17.73
C LEU A 166 14.57 10.79 -16.38
N THR A 167 14.50 12.11 -16.15
CA THR A 167 13.94 12.70 -14.93
C THR A 167 12.47 12.31 -14.74
N TYR A 168 11.67 12.41 -15.81
CA TYR A 168 10.27 12.01 -15.80
C TYR A 168 10.10 10.54 -15.42
N LEU A 169 10.83 9.63 -16.05
CA LEU A 169 10.71 8.19 -15.80
C LEU A 169 11.10 7.82 -14.37
N LEU A 170 12.19 8.40 -13.85
CA LEU A 170 12.65 8.17 -12.48
C LEU A 170 11.62 8.68 -11.45
N GLN A 171 11.09 9.88 -11.64
CA GLN A 171 10.14 10.49 -10.69
C GLN A 171 8.75 9.88 -10.79
N LYS A 172 8.27 9.55 -12.01
CA LYS A 172 6.99 8.88 -12.23
C LYS A 172 6.91 7.55 -11.47
N ARG A 173 8.02 6.82 -11.42
CA ARG A 173 8.10 5.56 -10.69
C ARG A 173 8.08 5.76 -9.17
N ARG A 174 8.80 6.76 -8.65
CA ARG A 174 9.01 6.94 -7.20
C ARG A 174 7.90 7.69 -6.48
N MET A 175 7.29 8.69 -7.12
CA MET A 175 6.35 9.60 -6.45
C MET A 175 5.09 8.90 -5.89
N PRO A 176 4.46 7.93 -6.58
CA PRO A 176 3.33 7.18 -6.01
C PRO A 176 3.69 6.46 -4.71
N ASP A 177 4.82 5.76 -4.68
CA ASP A 177 5.28 5.03 -3.50
C ASP A 177 5.60 5.98 -2.32
N ILE A 178 6.23 7.12 -2.60
CA ILE A 178 6.50 8.17 -1.59
C ILE A 178 5.19 8.72 -1.03
N PHE A 179 4.20 8.98 -1.90
CA PHE A 179 2.91 9.48 -1.48
C PHE A 179 2.17 8.49 -0.58
N GLN A 180 2.07 7.22 -0.98
CA GLN A 180 1.48 6.17 -0.15
C GLN A 180 2.16 6.07 1.21
N LYS A 181 3.51 6.06 1.24
CA LYS A 181 4.27 6.02 2.48
C LYS A 181 3.95 7.21 3.39
N ASN A 182 3.87 8.41 2.84
CA ASN A 182 3.54 9.61 3.60
C ASN A 182 2.11 9.58 4.14
N GLN A 183 1.14 9.08 3.35
CA GLN A 183 -0.24 8.90 3.79
C GLN A 183 -0.31 7.87 4.94
N LEU A 184 0.35 6.72 4.80
CA LEU A 184 0.41 5.70 5.85
C LEU A 184 1.02 6.25 7.14
N ASN A 185 2.16 6.95 7.06
CA ASN A 185 2.79 7.58 8.23
C ASN A 185 1.87 8.61 8.91
N ALA A 186 1.05 9.34 8.16
CA ALA A 186 0.15 10.35 8.71
C ALA A 186 -1.04 9.74 9.48
N ILE A 187 -1.49 8.55 9.06
CA ILE A 187 -2.67 7.87 9.64
C ILE A 187 -2.30 6.77 10.64
N GLU A 188 -1.03 6.36 10.70
CA GLU A 188 -0.50 5.34 11.63
C GLU A 188 -0.85 5.62 13.09
N LYS A 189 -0.80 6.89 13.53
CA LYS A 189 -1.12 7.29 14.91
C LYS A 189 -2.56 6.99 15.36
N TYR A 190 -3.44 6.61 14.44
CA TYR A 190 -4.82 6.21 14.73
C TYR A 190 -4.99 4.69 14.83
N VAL A 191 -3.93 3.92 14.55
CA VAL A 191 -3.93 2.46 14.50
C VAL A 191 -3.37 1.92 15.83
N GLU A 192 -3.95 0.82 16.31
CA GLU A 192 -3.44 0.12 17.49
C GLU A 192 -2.02 -0.41 17.24
N GLN A 193 -1.20 -0.43 18.29
CA GLN A 193 0.21 -0.77 18.20
C GLN A 193 0.42 -2.20 17.67
N GLU A 194 -0.46 -3.13 18.05
CA GLU A 194 -0.42 -4.54 17.70
C GLU A 194 -0.65 -4.76 16.20
N VAL A 195 -1.53 -3.96 15.59
CA VAL A 195 -1.74 -3.97 14.14
C VAL A 195 -0.51 -3.45 13.40
N LEU A 196 0.15 -2.44 13.96
CA LEU A 196 1.40 -1.91 13.40
C LEU A 196 2.55 -2.90 13.53
N GLU A 197 2.62 -3.64 14.63
CA GLU A 197 3.62 -4.68 14.86
C GLU A 197 3.40 -5.88 13.94
N PHE A 198 2.16 -6.32 13.77
CA PHE A 198 1.76 -7.32 12.78
C PHE A 198 2.16 -6.92 11.35
N ASP A 199 1.91 -5.66 10.96
CA ASP A 199 2.22 -5.16 9.62
C ASP A 199 3.71 -4.78 9.43
N ARG A 200 4.48 -4.65 10.51
CA ARG A 200 5.86 -4.17 10.51
C ARG A 200 6.78 -4.94 9.55
N PRO A 201 6.78 -6.30 9.52
CA PRO A 201 7.66 -7.05 8.63
C PRO A 201 7.38 -6.73 7.15
N ILE A 202 6.12 -6.43 6.83
CA ILE A 202 5.66 -6.17 5.46
C ILE A 202 5.95 -4.70 5.10
N ARG A 203 5.80 -3.77 6.04
CA ARG A 203 6.00 -2.33 5.86
C ARG A 203 7.47 -1.94 5.63
N PHE A 204 8.42 -2.63 6.25
CA PHE A 204 9.86 -2.31 6.16
C PHE A 204 10.66 -3.25 5.23
N SER A 205 9.97 -4.02 4.39
CA SER A 205 10.58 -5.01 3.49
C SER A 205 11.29 -4.44 2.27
#